data_AF-A0A2M7HBW4-F1
#
_entry.id   AF-A0A2M7HBW4-F1
#
_cell.length_a   1.000
_cell.length_b   1.000
_cell.length_c   1.000
_cell.angle_alpha   90.00
_cell.angle_beta   90.00
_cell.angle_gamma   90.00
#
_symmetry.space_group_name_H-M   'P 1'
#
loop_
_entity.id
_entity.type
_entity.pdbx_description
1 polymer ?
#
loop_
_entity_poly.entity_id
_entity_poly.type
_entity_poly.pdbx_seq_one_letter_code
_entity_poly.pdbx_strand_id
1 'polypeptide(L)'
;MLRRGMHLALLFVAMLLGACATNTNRAMTSHADPLSCQPIPGNTSHERLCVQITRDRGDLWFVSASGGHRQRRLIEGLSFVGGDNGPVSFGDFSISPSGTYLAVTIAEEGHPTLLFRSLPQALQGQAESGDLPAISIYPGGISSEGWQSDNQLIVSSDQNLAHYRHGDELGESRNYLVHLPDGKVTSQTMPPNASR
;
A
#
# COMPACT_ATOMS: atom_id res chain seq x y z
N MET A 1 -8.22 52.94 -69.21
CA MET A 1 -8.82 51.64 -69.60
C MET A 1 -8.36 50.56 -68.63
N LEU A 2 -9.30 49.72 -68.20
CA LEU A 2 -9.18 48.64 -67.23
C LEU A 2 -8.08 47.61 -67.57
N ARG A 3 -7.41 47.06 -66.55
CA ARG A 3 -7.37 45.61 -66.22
C ARG A 3 -6.42 45.40 -65.02
N ARG A 4 -6.96 44.99 -63.86
CA ARG A 4 -7.06 43.60 -63.38
C ARG A 4 -5.69 43.00 -63.03
N GLY A 5 -5.48 42.83 -61.73
CA GLY A 5 -4.35 42.09 -61.15
C GLY A 5 -4.43 41.99 -59.63
N MET A 6 -5.65 41.81 -59.10
CA MET A 6 -5.92 41.48 -57.71
C MET A 6 -6.10 39.95 -57.63
N HIS A 7 -5.79 39.37 -56.47
CA HIS A 7 -6.07 37.98 -56.06
C HIS A 7 -4.99 36.93 -56.32
N LEU A 8 -3.84 37.00 -55.64
CA LEU A 8 -3.09 35.77 -55.35
C LEU A 8 -2.12 35.87 -54.16
N ALA A 9 -2.50 36.58 -53.09
CA ALA A 9 -1.63 36.75 -51.92
C ALA A 9 -2.35 36.63 -50.57
N LEU A 10 -3.47 35.90 -50.50
CA LEU A 10 -4.27 35.77 -49.28
C LEU A 10 -4.73 34.32 -49.00
N LEU A 11 -3.90 33.34 -49.35
CA LEU A 11 -4.17 31.92 -49.05
C LEU A 11 -2.99 31.21 -48.38
N PHE A 12 -2.13 31.92 -47.64
CA PHE A 12 -1.00 31.30 -46.95
C PHE A 12 -0.80 31.74 -45.48
N VAL A 13 -1.79 32.36 -44.85
CA VAL A 13 -1.73 32.77 -43.42
C VAL A 13 -2.83 32.14 -42.56
N ALA A 14 -3.68 31.28 -43.14
CA ALA A 14 -4.73 30.57 -42.39
C ALA A 14 -4.35 29.12 -41.99
N MET A 15 -3.14 28.64 -42.32
CA MET A 15 -2.68 27.28 -41.94
C MET A 15 -1.71 27.24 -40.75
N LEU A 16 -1.48 28.36 -40.06
CA LEU A 16 -0.61 28.39 -38.86
C LEU A 16 -1.37 28.64 -37.54
N LEU A 17 -2.69 28.79 -37.58
CA LEU A 17 -3.51 29.04 -36.39
C LEU A 17 -4.42 27.85 -35.99
N GLY A 18 -4.30 26.71 -36.67
CA GLY A 18 -5.13 25.52 -36.42
C GLY A 18 -4.53 24.45 -35.50
N ALA A 19 -3.31 24.62 -34.98
CA ALA A 19 -2.55 23.56 -34.30
C ALA A 19 -2.39 23.71 -32.78
N CYS A 20 -3.12 24.62 -32.13
CA CYS A 20 -3.05 24.83 -30.67
C CYS A 20 -4.43 24.90 -30.01
N ALA A 21 -5.37 24.04 -30.40
CA ALA A 21 -6.64 23.93 -29.68
C ALA A 21 -7.27 22.53 -29.81
N THR A 22 -6.46 21.47 -29.83
CA THR A 22 -6.94 20.19 -29.30
C THR A 22 -6.68 20.23 -27.81
N ASN A 23 -7.68 20.73 -27.08
CA ASN A 23 -7.95 20.35 -25.71
C ASN A 23 -8.04 18.81 -25.66
N THR A 24 -6.90 18.15 -25.66
CA THR A 24 -6.78 16.91 -24.91
C THR A 24 -6.87 17.35 -23.46
N ASN A 25 -8.12 17.46 -23.00
CA ASN A 25 -8.50 16.91 -21.71
C ASN A 25 -8.13 15.41 -21.73
N ARG A 26 -6.82 15.10 -21.81
CA ARG A 26 -6.27 14.11 -20.92
C ARG A 26 -6.51 14.74 -19.57
N ALA A 27 -7.70 14.47 -19.03
CA ALA A 27 -7.78 14.18 -17.62
C ALA A 27 -6.53 13.35 -17.36
N MET A 28 -5.57 13.94 -16.65
CA MET A 28 -4.76 13.14 -15.76
C MET A 28 -5.81 12.37 -14.98
N THR A 29 -6.12 11.15 -15.44
CA THR A 29 -6.56 10.09 -14.56
C THR A 29 -5.40 10.02 -13.60
N SER A 30 -5.53 10.82 -12.54
CA SER A 30 -4.88 10.66 -11.28
C SER A 30 -4.86 9.15 -11.11
N HIS A 31 -3.68 8.56 -11.20
CA HIS A 31 -3.45 7.20 -10.76
C HIS A 31 -3.78 7.25 -9.27
N ALA A 32 -5.08 7.17 -8.94
CA ALA A 32 -5.52 6.77 -7.63
C ALA A 32 -5.04 5.34 -7.55
N ASP A 33 -4.12 5.09 -6.62
CA ASP A 33 -3.63 3.75 -6.39
C ASP A 33 -4.82 2.81 -6.19
N PRO A 34 -4.71 1.55 -6.65
CA PRO A 34 -5.82 0.63 -6.62
C PRO A 34 -6.33 0.47 -5.19
N LEU A 35 -7.64 0.48 -5.04
CA LEU A 35 -8.31 0.11 -3.81
C LEU A 35 -7.90 -1.34 -3.44
N SER A 36 -7.21 -1.52 -2.32
CA SER A 36 -6.87 -2.85 -1.80
C SER A 36 -7.87 -3.22 -0.71
N CYS A 37 -8.50 -4.40 -0.82
CA CYS A 37 -9.53 -4.85 0.12
C CYS A 37 -9.37 -6.33 0.47
N GLN A 38 -9.43 -6.65 1.76
CA GLN A 38 -9.42 -8.03 2.26
C GLN A 38 -10.69 -8.34 3.08
N PRO A 39 -11.24 -9.56 2.98
CA PRO A 39 -12.34 -9.98 3.83
C PRO A 39 -11.90 -9.98 5.30
N ILE A 40 -12.80 -9.59 6.21
CA ILE A 40 -12.57 -9.70 7.66
C ILE A 40 -13.01 -11.10 8.09
N PRO A 41 -12.08 -11.99 8.52
CA PRO A 41 -12.43 -13.35 8.93
C PRO A 41 -13.36 -13.36 10.15
N GLY A 42 -14.23 -14.36 10.22
CA GLY A 42 -15.17 -14.53 11.34
C GLY A 42 -16.30 -13.49 11.42
N ASN A 43 -16.37 -12.52 10.51
CA ASN A 43 -17.42 -11.51 10.50
C ASN A 43 -18.68 -11.99 9.75
N THR A 44 -19.80 -12.06 10.45
CA THR A 44 -21.10 -12.50 9.92
C THR A 44 -21.69 -11.56 8.88
N SER A 45 -21.29 -10.28 8.90
CA SER A 45 -21.75 -9.26 7.95
C SER A 45 -20.97 -9.30 6.61
N HIS A 46 -20.04 -10.25 6.45
CA HIS A 46 -19.18 -10.39 5.26
C HIS A 46 -18.47 -9.09 4.87
N GLU A 47 -18.08 -8.31 5.88
CA GLU A 47 -17.40 -7.04 5.68
C GLU A 47 -15.97 -7.24 5.16
N ARG A 48 -15.47 -6.22 4.48
CA ARG A 48 -14.10 -6.14 3.99
C ARG A 48 -13.41 -4.92 4.58
N LEU A 49 -12.18 -5.08 5.04
CA LEU A 49 -11.29 -3.96 5.34
C LEU A 49 -10.66 -3.52 4.03
N CYS A 50 -10.72 -2.23 3.76
CA CYS A 50 -10.20 -1.63 2.54
C CYS A 50 -9.29 -0.45 2.87
N VAL A 51 -8.27 -0.26 2.05
CA VAL A 51 -7.39 0.90 2.07
C VAL A 51 -7.37 1.55 0.69
N GLN A 52 -7.51 2.86 0.67
CA GLN A 52 -7.40 3.68 -0.53
C GLN A 52 -6.32 4.75 -0.30
N ILE A 53 -5.31 4.78 -1.15
CA ILE A 53 -4.30 5.84 -1.11
C ILE A 53 -4.81 7.04 -1.91
N THR A 54 -4.81 8.20 -1.27
CA THR A 54 -5.29 9.45 -1.83
C THR A 54 -4.16 10.47 -1.82
N ARG A 55 -4.09 11.31 -2.85
CA ARG A 55 -3.04 12.32 -2.98
C ARG A 55 -3.02 13.33 -1.83
N ASP A 56 -4.18 13.62 -1.24
CA ASP A 56 -4.35 14.73 -0.30
C ASP A 56 -4.46 14.29 1.16
N ARG A 57 -4.78 13.01 1.44
CA ARG A 57 -4.98 12.50 2.81
C ARG A 57 -4.11 11.30 3.18
N GLY A 58 -3.24 10.85 2.28
CA GLY A 58 -2.49 9.61 2.48
C GLY A 58 -3.41 8.39 2.40
N ASP A 59 -3.30 7.48 3.36
CA ASP A 59 -4.04 6.23 3.44
C ASP A 59 -5.40 6.36 4.15
N LEU A 60 -6.46 6.05 3.40
CA LEU A 60 -7.83 6.04 3.91
C LEU A 60 -8.30 4.61 4.15
N TRP A 61 -8.45 4.25 5.43
CA TRP A 61 -8.97 2.94 5.83
C TRP A 61 -10.47 2.97 6.07
N PHE A 62 -11.17 1.97 5.56
CA PHE A 62 -12.61 1.84 5.78
C PHE A 62 -13.08 0.39 5.71
N VAL A 63 -14.18 0.12 6.40
CA VAL A 63 -14.92 -1.13 6.29
C VAL A 63 -16.06 -0.96 5.28
N SER A 64 -16.18 -1.92 4.37
CA SER A 64 -17.27 -2.00 3.39
C SER A 64 -18.05 -3.30 3.57
N ALA A 65 -19.38 -3.20 3.71
CA ALA A 65 -20.26 -4.37 3.72
C ALA A 65 -20.33 -5.03 2.34
N SER A 66 -20.48 -6.36 2.27
CA SER A 66 -20.79 -7.04 1.01
C SER A 66 -22.23 -6.74 0.62
N GLY A 67 -22.46 -5.92 -0.40
CA GLY A 67 -23.81 -5.72 -0.94
C GLY A 67 -24.17 -4.31 -1.42
N GLY A 68 -23.31 -3.31 -1.24
CA GLY A 68 -23.56 -2.01 -1.86
C GLY A 68 -22.67 -0.88 -1.37
N HIS A 69 -22.37 0.05 -2.27
CA HIS A 69 -21.52 1.23 -2.07
C HIS A 69 -22.00 2.25 -1.01
N ARG A 70 -23.00 1.93 -0.19
CA ARG A 70 -23.72 2.95 0.62
C ARG A 70 -23.35 3.01 2.09
N GLN A 71 -22.68 2.00 2.65
CA GLN A 71 -22.22 2.04 4.03
C GLN A 71 -20.72 1.75 4.08
N ARG A 72 -19.94 2.84 4.12
CA ARG A 72 -18.51 2.82 4.41
C ARG A 72 -18.32 3.40 5.80
N ARG A 73 -17.66 2.67 6.69
CA ARG A 73 -17.27 3.17 7.99
C ARG A 73 -15.78 3.43 7.97
N LEU A 74 -15.38 4.69 8.15
CA LEU A 74 -13.97 5.06 8.24
C LEU A 74 -13.35 4.46 9.51
N ILE A 75 -12.09 4.04 9.40
CA ILE A 75 -11.30 3.52 10.52
C ILE A 75 -10.14 4.47 10.77
N GLU A 76 -10.36 5.49 11.61
CA GLU A 76 -9.35 6.51 11.90
C GLU A 76 -8.14 5.92 12.65
N GLY A 77 -8.34 4.89 13.47
CA GLY A 77 -7.27 4.23 14.22
C GLY A 77 -6.26 3.44 13.36
N LEU A 78 -6.48 3.34 12.04
CA LEU A 78 -5.55 2.69 11.11
C LEU A 78 -4.86 3.66 10.16
N SER A 79 -5.22 4.94 10.15
CA SER A 79 -4.57 5.90 9.27
C SER A 79 -3.15 6.16 9.76
N PHE A 80 -2.18 5.76 8.94
CA PHE A 80 -0.77 6.07 9.11
C PHE A 80 -0.53 7.47 8.54
N VAL A 81 -1.13 8.48 9.20
CA VAL A 81 -0.88 9.87 8.84
C VAL A 81 0.58 10.14 9.16
N GLY A 82 1.39 10.36 8.13
CA GLY A 82 2.71 10.95 8.32
C GLY A 82 2.51 12.18 9.20
N GLY A 83 3.12 12.18 10.39
CA GLY A 83 3.22 13.39 11.20
C GLY A 83 3.86 14.50 10.35
N ASP A 84 3.93 15.72 10.89
CA ASP A 84 4.34 16.96 10.22
C ASP A 84 5.65 16.95 9.37
N ASN A 85 6.35 15.82 9.21
CA ASN A 85 7.69 15.71 8.63
C ASN A 85 7.89 14.70 7.48
N GLY A 86 6.89 14.00 6.92
CA GLY A 86 7.19 13.20 5.72
C GLY A 86 6.05 12.40 5.07
N PRO A 87 6.16 12.10 3.76
CA PRO A 87 5.22 11.20 3.08
C PRO A 87 5.44 9.76 3.55
N VAL A 88 4.39 9.13 4.08
CA VAL A 88 4.34 7.67 4.31
C VAL A 88 3.78 7.01 3.07
N SER A 89 4.50 6.01 2.54
CA SER A 89 4.03 5.18 1.42
C SER A 89 3.43 3.89 1.96
N PHE A 90 2.25 3.52 1.47
CA PHE A 90 1.62 2.25 1.78
C PHE A 90 2.13 1.16 0.83
N GLY A 91 2.54 0.01 1.38
CA GLY A 91 2.96 -1.17 0.62
C GLY A 91 1.82 -2.16 0.43
N ASP A 92 1.58 -2.99 1.44
CA ASP A 92 0.55 -4.04 1.44
C ASP A 92 0.04 -4.28 2.86
N PHE A 93 -1.08 -5.01 3.00
CA PHE A 93 -1.57 -5.46 4.29
C PHE A 93 -2.06 -6.90 4.23
N SER A 94 -2.11 -7.58 5.37
CA SER A 94 -2.73 -8.89 5.48
C SER A 94 -3.43 -9.10 6.82
N ILE A 95 -4.56 -9.81 6.79
CA ILE A 95 -5.32 -10.17 7.99
C ILE A 95 -5.04 -11.62 8.36
N SER A 96 -4.72 -11.85 9.64
CA SER A 96 -4.55 -13.20 10.21
C SER A 96 -5.81 -14.07 10.03
N PRO A 97 -5.68 -15.41 9.94
CA PRO A 97 -6.79 -16.31 9.64
C PRO A 97 -8.04 -16.16 10.53
N SER A 98 -7.88 -15.82 11.81
CA SER A 98 -9.00 -15.62 12.75
C SER A 98 -9.39 -14.15 12.90
N GLY A 99 -8.69 -13.23 12.23
CA GLY A 99 -8.94 -11.80 12.32
C GLY A 99 -8.44 -11.17 13.63
N THR A 100 -7.45 -11.77 14.29
CA THR A 100 -6.87 -11.23 15.52
C THR A 100 -5.91 -10.08 15.23
N TYR A 101 -5.03 -10.27 14.24
CA TYR A 101 -4.00 -9.32 13.83
C TYR A 101 -4.19 -8.83 12.39
N LEU A 102 -3.79 -7.58 12.20
CA LEU A 102 -3.56 -6.92 10.92
C LEU A 102 -2.06 -6.63 10.79
N ALA A 103 -1.43 -7.14 9.74
CA ALA A 103 -0.07 -6.79 9.37
C ALA A 103 -0.12 -5.74 8.26
N VAL A 104 0.70 -4.69 8.36
CA VAL A 104 0.76 -3.59 7.39
C VAL A 104 2.21 -3.25 7.08
N THR A 105 2.58 -3.27 5.81
CA THR A 105 3.87 -2.73 5.36
C THR A 105 3.68 -1.28 4.95
N ILE A 106 4.42 -0.39 5.61
CA ILE A 106 4.53 1.02 5.24
C ILE A 106 5.98 1.35 4.88
N ALA A 107 6.22 2.49 4.25
CA ALA A 107 7.55 3.03 4.03
C ALA A 107 7.58 4.50 4.45
N GLU A 108 8.41 4.83 5.44
CA GLU A 108 8.62 6.22 5.89
C GLU A 108 9.97 6.69 5.37
N GLU A 109 10.00 7.77 4.59
CA GLU A 109 11.24 8.29 3.96
C GLU A 109 11.99 7.24 3.09
N GLY A 110 11.27 6.21 2.62
CA GLY A 110 11.86 5.09 1.88
C GLY A 110 12.37 3.94 2.75
N HIS A 111 12.17 4.00 4.07
CA HIS A 111 12.49 2.94 5.02
C HIS A 111 11.27 2.03 5.23
N PRO A 112 11.23 0.81 4.68
CA PRO A 112 10.13 -0.10 4.88
C PRO A 112 10.04 -0.56 6.34
N THR A 113 8.82 -0.52 6.88
CA THR A 113 8.49 -1.00 8.22
C THR A 113 7.25 -1.88 8.15
N LEU A 114 7.35 -3.09 8.71
CA LEU A 114 6.21 -3.97 8.95
C LEU A 114 5.65 -3.70 10.34
N LEU A 115 4.41 -3.24 10.38
CA LEU A 115 3.66 -2.94 11.59
C LEU A 115 2.58 -3.99 11.82
N PHE A 116 2.30 -4.27 13.09
CA PHE A 116 1.19 -5.11 13.49
C PHE A 116 0.17 -4.31 14.30
N ARG A 117 -1.11 -4.62 14.12
CA ARG A 117 -2.24 -4.04 14.84
C ARG A 117 -3.19 -5.13 15.33
N SER A 118 -3.77 -4.96 16.50
CA SER A 118 -4.97 -5.69 16.92
C SER A 118 -6.15 -5.29 16.04
N LEU A 119 -6.61 -6.19 15.17
CA LEU A 119 -7.69 -5.88 14.24
C LEU A 119 -9.01 -5.54 14.97
N PRO A 120 -9.44 -6.26 16.03
CA PRO A 120 -10.65 -5.88 16.76
C PRO A 120 -10.60 -4.48 17.36
N GLN A 121 -9.44 -4.06 17.91
CA GLN A 121 -9.26 -2.73 18.49
C GLN A 121 -9.25 -1.66 17.41
N ALA A 122 -8.50 -1.88 16.33
CA ALA A 122 -8.46 -1.01 15.16
C ALA A 122 -9.86 -0.78 14.58
N LEU A 123 -10.64 -1.86 14.38
CA LEU A 123 -12.00 -1.77 13.87
C LEU A 123 -12.95 -1.02 14.81
N GLN A 124 -12.65 -0.95 16.11
CA GLN A 124 -13.41 -0.19 17.10
C GLN A 124 -12.90 1.26 17.29
N GLY A 125 -11.82 1.65 16.59
CA GLY A 125 -11.18 2.96 16.77
C GLY A 125 -10.54 3.12 18.15
N GLN A 126 -10.20 2.01 18.81
CA GLN A 126 -9.56 2.02 20.12
C GLN A 126 -8.05 2.14 19.95
N ALA A 127 -7.41 2.87 20.87
CA ALA A 127 -5.96 2.85 21.00
C ALA A 127 -5.50 1.42 21.29
N GLU A 128 -4.35 1.06 20.72
CA GLU A 128 -3.78 -0.26 20.89
C GLU A 128 -3.37 -0.49 22.35
N SER A 129 -3.86 -1.57 22.95
CA SER A 129 -3.70 -1.80 24.40
C SER A 129 -2.42 -2.57 24.77
N GLY A 130 -1.43 -2.64 23.90
CA GLY A 130 -0.15 -3.32 24.13
C GLY A 130 0.88 -3.04 23.04
N ASP A 131 2.15 -3.30 23.34
CA ASP A 131 3.23 -3.10 22.39
C ASP A 131 3.31 -4.29 21.42
N LEU A 132 2.58 -4.23 20.31
CA LEU A 132 2.84 -5.13 19.19
C LEU A 132 4.15 -4.75 18.51
N PRO A 133 4.89 -5.73 17.95
CA PRO A 133 6.19 -5.46 17.37
C PRO A 133 6.08 -4.57 16.13
N ALA A 134 7.19 -3.91 15.83
CA ALA A 134 7.43 -3.25 14.55
C ALA A 134 8.79 -3.72 14.02
N ILE A 135 8.85 -4.07 12.73
CA ILE A 135 10.09 -4.51 12.08
C ILE A 135 10.45 -3.47 11.02
N SER A 136 11.34 -2.55 11.39
CA SER A 136 11.91 -1.55 10.48
C SER A 136 13.18 -2.07 9.84
N ILE A 137 13.31 -1.91 8.53
CA ILE A 137 14.45 -2.42 7.76
C ILE A 137 15.11 -1.28 7.01
N TYR A 138 16.43 -1.14 7.20
CA TYR A 138 17.25 -0.28 6.36
C TYR A 138 18.74 -0.67 6.41
N PRO A 139 19.43 -0.78 5.25
CA PRO A 139 18.86 -0.84 3.90
C PRO A 139 18.08 -2.15 3.67
N GLY A 140 17.26 -2.23 2.62
CA GLY A 140 16.62 -3.48 2.19
C GLY A 140 15.11 -3.41 2.03
N GLY A 141 14.49 -4.59 1.94
CA GLY A 141 13.06 -4.77 1.74
C GLY A 141 12.44 -5.83 2.66
N ILE A 142 11.13 -5.73 2.85
CA ILE A 142 10.30 -6.76 3.48
C ILE A 142 8.96 -6.89 2.79
N SER A 143 8.54 -8.13 2.56
CA SER A 143 7.22 -8.49 2.06
C SER A 143 6.55 -9.51 2.97
N SER A 144 5.22 -9.48 3.01
CA SER A 144 4.40 -10.51 3.66
C SER A 144 4.15 -11.64 2.66
N GLU A 145 4.59 -12.85 2.96
CA GLU A 145 4.35 -14.04 2.11
C GLU A 145 3.04 -14.75 2.48
N GLY A 146 2.57 -14.57 3.72
CA GLY A 146 1.28 -15.09 4.19
C GLY A 146 1.32 -15.60 5.63
N TRP A 147 0.14 -15.90 6.16
CA TRP A 147 -0.02 -16.38 7.53
C TRP A 147 0.10 -17.91 7.59
N GLN A 148 0.94 -18.41 8.50
CA GLN A 148 1.04 -19.84 8.81
C GLN A 148 0.00 -20.26 9.85
N SER A 149 -0.26 -19.39 10.83
CA SER A 149 -1.30 -19.53 11.85
C SER A 149 -1.77 -18.14 12.26
N ASP A 150 -2.72 -18.05 13.20
CA ASP A 150 -3.23 -16.76 13.67
C ASP A 150 -2.15 -15.86 14.27
N ASN A 151 -1.13 -16.46 14.88
CA ASN A 151 -0.07 -15.77 15.61
C ASN A 151 1.28 -15.86 14.87
N GLN A 152 1.30 -16.31 13.62
CA GLN A 152 2.54 -16.54 12.89
C GLN A 152 2.45 -16.06 11.44
N LEU A 153 3.24 -15.03 11.13
CA LEU A 153 3.35 -14.47 9.78
C LEU A 153 4.68 -14.88 9.15
N ILE A 154 4.62 -15.36 7.91
CA ILE A 154 5.79 -15.58 7.08
C ILE A 154 6.09 -14.28 6.33
N VAL A 155 7.33 -13.79 6.49
CA VAL A 155 7.83 -12.60 5.80
C VAL A 155 9.08 -12.96 5.00
N SER A 156 9.30 -12.29 3.88
CA SER A 156 10.52 -12.40 3.09
C SER A 156 11.33 -11.11 3.21
N SER A 157 12.64 -11.22 3.42
CA SER A 157 13.53 -10.06 3.50
C SER A 157 14.94 -10.40 3.02
N ASP A 158 15.57 -9.43 2.35
CA ASP A 158 16.99 -9.43 1.97
C ASP A 158 17.95 -9.10 3.13
N GLN A 159 17.39 -8.78 4.30
CA GLN A 159 18.11 -8.56 5.55
C GLN A 159 18.02 -9.77 6.49
N ASN A 160 19.03 -9.93 7.34
CA ASN A 160 19.05 -10.99 8.34
C ASN A 160 18.21 -10.60 9.58
N LEU A 161 16.90 -10.82 9.53
CA LEU A 161 15.99 -10.43 10.61
C LEU A 161 16.25 -11.14 11.94
N ALA A 162 16.82 -12.35 11.92
CA ALA A 162 17.12 -13.10 13.15
C ALA A 162 18.31 -12.52 13.94
N HIS A 163 19.21 -11.80 13.25
CA HIS A 163 20.40 -11.19 13.85
C HIS A 163 20.54 -9.75 13.36
N TYR A 164 19.42 -9.03 13.30
CA TYR A 164 19.37 -7.73 12.65
C TYR A 164 20.44 -6.79 13.22
N ARG A 165 21.31 -6.32 12.33
CA ARG A 165 22.32 -5.31 12.59
C ARG A 165 22.18 -4.26 11.53
N HIS A 166 21.95 -3.04 11.97
CA HIS A 166 21.77 -1.91 11.08
C HIS A 166 23.04 -1.67 10.25
N GLY A 167 22.90 -1.62 8.92
CA GLY A 167 24.01 -1.37 7.99
C GLY A 167 24.78 -2.61 7.51
N ASP A 168 24.34 -3.83 7.83
CA ASP A 168 24.91 -5.05 7.24
C ASP A 168 24.58 -5.16 5.73
N GLU A 169 25.45 -5.86 4.98
CA GLU A 169 25.28 -6.11 3.54
C GLU A 169 23.97 -6.84 3.23
N LEU A 170 23.30 -6.42 2.16
CA LEU A 170 22.10 -7.08 1.64
C LEU A 170 22.45 -8.45 1.08
N GLY A 171 21.65 -9.45 1.44
CA GLY A 171 21.78 -10.81 0.94
C GLY A 171 20.68 -11.20 -0.05
N GLU A 172 20.64 -12.48 -0.40
CA GLU A 172 19.45 -13.06 -1.02
C GLU A 172 18.26 -13.00 -0.06
N SER A 173 17.07 -12.78 -0.61
CA SER A 173 15.84 -12.76 0.19
C SER A 173 15.59 -14.12 0.86
N ARG A 174 15.28 -14.10 2.15
CA ARG A 174 15.02 -15.29 2.96
C ARG A 174 13.68 -15.15 3.67
N ASN A 175 13.04 -16.29 3.88
CA ASN A 175 11.80 -16.34 4.65
C ASN A 175 12.08 -16.43 6.15
N TYR A 176 11.33 -15.65 6.91
CA TYR A 176 11.33 -15.64 8.36
C TYR A 176 9.91 -15.82 8.87
N LEU A 177 9.78 -16.50 9.99
CA LEU A 177 8.54 -16.61 10.74
C LEU A 177 8.56 -15.60 11.88
N VAL A 178 7.63 -14.65 11.86
CA VAL A 178 7.38 -13.67 12.92
C VAL A 178 6.29 -14.22 13.82
N HIS A 179 6.58 -14.34 15.11
CA HIS A 179 5.64 -14.82 16.13
C HIS A 179 5.00 -13.61 16.83
N LEU A 180 3.69 -13.67 17.05
CA LEU A 180 2.91 -12.65 17.74
C LEU A 180 2.35 -13.18 19.07
N PRO A 181 2.16 -12.32 20.08
CA PRO A 181 2.43 -10.87 20.07
C PRO A 181 3.88 -10.48 20.40
N ASP A 182 4.77 -11.44 20.65
CA ASP A 182 6.11 -11.17 21.20
C ASP A 182 7.14 -10.62 20.20
N GLY A 183 6.85 -10.71 18.90
CA GLY A 183 7.73 -10.23 17.84
C GLY A 183 8.97 -11.08 17.62
N LYS A 184 9.02 -12.29 18.18
CA LYS A 184 10.15 -13.19 17.97
C LYS A 184 10.26 -13.54 16.49
N VAL A 185 11.48 -13.52 15.95
CA VAL A 185 11.74 -13.87 14.55
C VAL A 185 12.58 -15.14 14.47
N THR A 186 12.17 -16.09 13.64
CA THR A 186 12.91 -17.34 13.39
C THR A 186 13.08 -17.56 11.89
N SER A 187 14.30 -17.82 11.43
CA SER A 187 14.55 -18.15 10.02
C SER A 187 13.85 -19.44 9.62
N GLN A 188 13.16 -19.43 8.48
CA GLN A 188 12.66 -20.65 7.87
C GLN A 188 13.73 -21.22 6.96
N THR A 189 14.22 -22.41 7.29
CA THR A 189 14.98 -23.20 6.34
C THR A 189 14.01 -23.68 5.28
N MET A 190 14.01 -23.06 4.09
CA MET A 190 13.29 -23.64 2.96
C MET A 190 13.83 -25.06 2.76
N PRO A 191 12.97 -26.09 2.66
CA PRO A 191 13.44 -27.39 2.23
C PRO A 191 14.12 -27.19 0.86
N PRO A 192 15.26 -27.87 0.60
CA PRO A 192 15.93 -27.74 -0.69
C PRO A 192 14.90 -28.00 -1.78
N ASN A 193 14.73 -27.03 -2.69
CA ASN A 193 13.80 -27.12 -3.79
C ASN A 193 14.03 -28.46 -4.50
N ALA A 194 13.13 -29.42 -4.32
CA ALA A 194 13.13 -30.64 -5.10
C ALA A 194 12.75 -30.22 -6.51
N SER A 195 13.76 -29.96 -7.34
CA SER A 195 13.59 -29.65 -8.76
C SER A 195 12.68 -30.73 -9.36
N ARG A 196 11.50 -30.31 -9.82
CA ARG A 196 10.61 -31.15 -10.64
C ARG A 196 11.00 -31.01 -12.10
#